data_AF-A0A850ST82-F1
#
_entry.id   AF-A0A850ST82-F1
#
_cell.length_a   1.000
_cell.length_b   1.000
_cell.length_c   1.000
_cell.angle_alpha   90.00
_cell.angle_beta   90.00
_cell.angle_gamma   90.00
#
_symmetry.space_group_name_H-M   'P 1'
#
loop_
_entity.id
_entity.type
_entity.pdbx_description
1 polymer ?
#
loop_
_entity_poly.entity_id
_entity_poly.type
_entity_poly.pdbx_seq_one_letter_code
_entity_poly.pdbx_strand_id
1 'polypeptide(L)'
;FTVTRSGDLSAASSASFAVTGSGANPANAADFGGAFPSGTVNFAVNDSSEVVTVNVSGDTTSEPDEGFTVTLSNPTNATITTAAANGVIVNDDSSGGGFAIGATVATTGRAAVHEPLSGPRIGVQPSGSIGVIVAGPGSHSGTTWWRVDFATGVDGWVRQKSLAVQ
;
A
#
# COMPACT_ATOMS: atom_id res chain seq x y z
N PHE A 1 0.42 -17.42 -8.59
CA PHE A 1 0.43 -18.58 -7.67
C PHE A 1 0.62 -19.85 -8.47
N THR A 2 1.61 -20.67 -8.14
CA THR A 2 1.84 -21.96 -8.81
C THR A 2 1.07 -23.06 -8.09
N VAL A 3 0.22 -23.78 -8.82
CA VAL A 3 -0.48 -24.96 -8.32
C VAL A 3 0.21 -26.18 -8.91
N THR A 4 0.62 -27.12 -8.06
CA THR A 4 1.31 -28.34 -8.48
C THR A 4 0.43 -29.56 -8.30
N ARG A 5 0.55 -30.51 -9.21
CA ARG A 5 -0.10 -31.82 -9.18
C ARG A 5 0.95 -32.91 -9.22
N SER A 6 0.75 -33.97 -8.43
CA SER A 6 1.63 -35.13 -8.34
C SER A 6 0.84 -36.44 -8.33
N GLY A 7 1.51 -37.57 -8.60
CA GLY A 7 0.88 -38.89 -8.64
C GLY A 7 0.61 -39.35 -10.07
N ASP A 8 -0.56 -39.95 -10.30
CA ASP A 8 -0.98 -40.34 -11.64
C ASP A 8 -1.42 -39.12 -12.46
N LEU A 9 -0.70 -38.83 -13.54
CA LEU A 9 -0.96 -37.69 -14.43
C LEU A 9 -1.67 -38.10 -15.72
N SER A 10 -2.03 -39.37 -15.87
CA SER A 10 -2.60 -39.94 -17.11
C SER A 10 -4.01 -39.44 -17.45
N ALA A 11 -4.69 -38.79 -16.50
CA ALA A 11 -5.98 -38.15 -16.70
C ALA A 11 -5.91 -36.64 -16.40
N ALA A 12 -6.79 -35.88 -17.05
CA ALA A 12 -6.99 -34.47 -16.74
C ALA A 12 -7.69 -34.29 -15.38
N SER A 13 -7.40 -33.17 -14.72
CA SER A 13 -7.97 -32.82 -13.42
C SER A 13 -8.16 -31.32 -13.29
N SER A 14 -9.01 -30.89 -12.37
CA SER A 14 -9.24 -29.47 -12.12
C SER A 14 -9.58 -29.19 -10.66
N ALA A 15 -9.48 -27.91 -10.28
CA ALA A 15 -10.01 -27.39 -9.02
C ALA A 15 -10.48 -25.95 -9.21
N SER A 16 -11.53 -25.54 -8.51
CA SER A 16 -11.92 -24.13 -8.43
C SER A 16 -10.96 -23.37 -7.53
N PHE A 17 -10.72 -22.09 -7.81
CA PHE A 17 -10.01 -21.18 -6.91
C PHE A 17 -10.86 -19.93 -6.63
N ALA A 18 -10.71 -19.38 -5.43
CA ALA A 18 -11.29 -18.10 -5.05
C ALA A 18 -10.31 -17.31 -4.16
N VAL A 19 -10.30 -15.99 -4.32
CA VAL A 19 -9.54 -15.04 -3.50
C VAL A 19 -10.45 -14.43 -2.45
N THR A 20 -9.95 -14.29 -1.23
CA THR A 20 -10.62 -13.54 -0.14
C THR A 20 -9.59 -12.73 0.64
N GLY A 21 -9.97 -11.57 1.17
CA GLY A 21 -9.13 -10.80 2.11
C GLY A 21 -8.80 -11.58 3.39
N SER A 22 -7.62 -11.35 3.95
CA SER A 22 -7.16 -12.01 5.17
C SER A 22 -6.15 -11.16 5.96
N GLY A 23 -5.91 -11.53 7.23
CA GLY A 23 -4.97 -10.81 8.10
C GLY A 23 -5.58 -9.59 8.79
N ALA A 24 -4.71 -8.68 9.27
CA ALA A 24 -5.10 -7.51 10.05
C ALA A 24 -5.68 -6.37 9.19
N ASN A 25 -5.17 -6.21 7.97
CA ASN A 25 -5.72 -5.34 6.94
C ASN A 25 -6.11 -6.23 5.75
N PRO A 26 -7.35 -6.74 5.69
CA PRO A 26 -7.76 -7.65 4.64
C PRO A 26 -8.04 -6.88 3.35
N ALA A 27 -7.44 -7.33 2.24
CA ALA A 27 -7.75 -6.81 0.91
C ALA A 27 -9.25 -6.98 0.60
N ASN A 28 -9.83 -6.00 -0.06
CA ASN A 28 -11.22 -5.90 -0.45
C ASN A 28 -11.36 -5.97 -1.99
N ALA A 29 -12.59 -5.83 -2.50
CA ALA A 29 -12.86 -5.97 -3.93
C ALA A 29 -12.25 -4.86 -4.80
N ALA A 30 -12.05 -3.65 -4.26
CA ALA A 30 -11.49 -2.51 -4.98
C ALA A 30 -10.05 -2.78 -5.42
N ASP A 31 -9.26 -3.43 -4.56
CA ASP A 31 -7.85 -3.79 -4.79
C ASP A 31 -7.68 -4.84 -5.91
N PHE A 32 -8.79 -5.37 -6.42
CA PHE A 32 -8.86 -6.29 -7.57
C PHE A 32 -9.74 -5.77 -8.71
N GLY A 33 -10.06 -4.47 -8.74
CA GLY A 33 -10.85 -3.85 -9.82
C GLY A 33 -12.37 -4.00 -9.68
N GLY A 34 -12.87 -4.24 -8.47
CA GLY A 34 -14.30 -4.23 -8.11
C GLY A 34 -14.90 -5.58 -7.76
N ALA A 35 -14.16 -6.69 -7.88
CA ALA A 35 -14.59 -8.02 -7.45
C ALA A 35 -13.39 -8.90 -7.11
N PHE A 36 -13.55 -9.82 -6.14
CA PHE A 36 -12.50 -10.80 -5.84
C PHE A 36 -12.25 -11.76 -7.02
N PRO A 37 -11.00 -12.04 -7.38
CA PRO A 37 -10.67 -13.02 -8.41
C PRO A 37 -11.13 -14.43 -8.03
N SER A 38 -11.67 -15.15 -9.01
CA SER A 38 -12.04 -16.56 -8.88
C SER A 38 -12.03 -17.24 -10.24
N GLY A 39 -12.01 -18.57 -10.25
CA GLY A 39 -12.02 -19.34 -11.50
C GLY A 39 -11.73 -20.82 -11.28
N THR A 40 -11.20 -21.47 -12.31
CA THR A 40 -10.82 -22.88 -12.28
C THR A 40 -9.40 -23.03 -12.81
N VAL A 41 -8.57 -23.80 -12.09
CA VAL A 41 -7.29 -24.28 -12.60
C VAL A 41 -7.47 -25.66 -13.22
N ASN A 42 -7.00 -25.83 -14.45
CA ASN A 42 -7.16 -27.04 -15.24
C ASN A 42 -5.78 -27.62 -15.56
N PHE A 43 -5.55 -28.88 -15.23
CA PHE A 43 -4.37 -29.64 -15.64
C PHE A 43 -4.78 -30.55 -16.80
N ALA A 44 -4.13 -30.43 -17.95
CA ALA A 44 -4.29 -31.42 -19.00
C ALA A 44 -3.61 -32.74 -18.62
N VAL A 45 -3.79 -33.74 -19.46
CA VAL A 45 -3.07 -35.01 -19.32
C VAL A 45 -1.57 -34.73 -19.34
N ASN A 46 -0.83 -35.32 -18.40
CA ASN A 46 0.59 -35.13 -18.15
C ASN A 46 1.03 -33.77 -17.57
N ASP A 47 0.13 -32.80 -17.38
CA ASP A 47 0.50 -31.54 -16.73
C ASP A 47 0.64 -31.74 -15.21
N SER A 48 1.74 -31.22 -14.66
CA SER A 48 2.05 -31.28 -13.22
C SER A 48 2.13 -29.89 -12.57
N SER A 49 2.01 -28.81 -13.33
CA SER A 49 2.10 -27.45 -12.81
C SER A 49 1.27 -26.48 -13.64
N GLU A 50 0.49 -25.65 -12.97
CA GLU A 50 -0.30 -24.58 -13.57
C GLU A 50 -0.15 -23.28 -12.79
N VAL A 51 -0.40 -22.15 -13.44
CA VAL A 51 -0.31 -20.83 -12.81
C VAL A 51 -1.69 -20.20 -12.70
N VAL A 52 -2.08 -19.88 -11.46
CA VAL A 52 -3.21 -18.99 -11.18
C VAL A 52 -2.67 -17.57 -11.05
N THR A 53 -3.07 -16.70 -11.97
CA THR A 53 -2.74 -15.26 -11.95
C THR A 53 -3.78 -14.50 -11.15
N VAL A 54 -3.32 -13.74 -10.15
CA VAL A 54 -4.15 -12.82 -9.35
C VAL A 54 -3.66 -11.41 -9.69
N ASN A 55 -4.47 -10.66 -10.44
CA ASN A 55 -4.15 -9.28 -10.81
C ASN A 55 -4.63 -8.34 -9.71
N VAL A 56 -3.76 -7.45 -9.24
CA VAL A 56 -4.10 -6.38 -8.30
C VAL A 56 -4.35 -5.08 -9.08
N SER A 57 -5.22 -4.23 -8.54
CA SER A 57 -5.47 -2.88 -9.03
C SER A 57 -4.77 -1.90 -8.10
N GLY A 58 -3.65 -1.33 -8.55
CA GLY A 58 -2.97 -0.29 -7.79
C GLY A 58 -3.69 1.05 -7.90
N ASP A 59 -3.54 1.90 -6.88
CA ASP A 59 -3.92 3.31 -6.95
C ASP A 59 -2.84 4.25 -6.37
N THR A 60 -3.21 5.38 -5.77
CA THR A 60 -2.25 6.37 -5.22
C THR A 60 -2.54 6.75 -3.76
N THR A 61 -3.52 6.07 -3.17
CA THR A 61 -3.98 6.27 -1.80
C THR A 61 -3.07 5.49 -0.90
N SER A 62 -2.39 6.18 0.02
CA SER A 62 -1.57 5.44 0.98
C SER A 62 -2.44 4.61 1.92
N GLU A 63 -2.19 3.31 1.85
CA GLU A 63 -2.88 2.28 2.60
C GLU A 63 -1.85 1.44 3.37
N PRO A 64 -2.24 0.69 4.42
CA PRO A 64 -1.34 -0.32 4.98
C PRO A 64 -1.15 -1.48 4.00
N ASP A 65 -0.14 -2.32 4.20
CA ASP A 65 -0.04 -3.60 3.48
C ASP A 65 -1.28 -4.47 3.76
N GLU A 66 -1.85 -5.05 2.69
CA GLU A 66 -3.12 -5.77 2.75
C GLU A 66 -2.96 -7.26 2.43
N GLY A 67 -3.54 -8.12 3.25
CA GLY A 67 -3.47 -9.57 3.10
C GLY A 67 -4.63 -10.16 2.30
N PHE A 68 -4.35 -11.19 1.52
CA PHE A 68 -5.36 -12.03 0.89
C PHE A 68 -4.97 -13.51 0.87
N THR A 69 -5.94 -14.39 0.66
CA THR A 69 -5.74 -15.84 0.57
C THR A 69 -6.39 -16.37 -0.70
N VAL A 70 -5.64 -17.15 -1.47
CA VAL A 70 -6.14 -17.96 -2.59
C VAL A 70 -6.51 -19.35 -2.05
N THR A 71 -7.77 -19.75 -2.19
CA THR A 71 -8.26 -21.05 -1.71
C THR A 71 -8.72 -21.93 -2.87
N LEU A 72 -8.24 -23.17 -2.92
CA LEU A 72 -8.67 -24.21 -3.84
C LEU A 72 -9.88 -24.98 -3.26
N SER A 73 -10.82 -25.35 -4.12
CA SER A 73 -12.03 -26.11 -3.77
C SER A 73 -12.51 -26.97 -4.93
N ASN A 74 -13.50 -27.84 -4.65
CA ASN A 74 -14.19 -28.66 -5.66
C ASN A 74 -13.25 -29.40 -6.64
N PRO A 75 -12.29 -30.21 -6.15
CA PRO A 75 -11.38 -30.92 -7.04
C PRO A 75 -12.13 -31.99 -7.84
N THR A 76 -11.71 -32.17 -9.09
CA THR A 76 -12.16 -33.26 -9.97
C THR A 76 -10.96 -34.13 -10.33
N ASN A 77 -11.08 -35.45 -10.14
CA ASN A 77 -10.01 -36.43 -10.37
C ASN A 77 -8.70 -36.12 -9.62
N ALA A 78 -8.81 -35.47 -8.47
CA ALA A 78 -7.68 -35.09 -7.63
C ALA A 78 -8.13 -34.99 -6.16
N THR A 79 -7.14 -34.97 -5.26
CA THR A 79 -7.34 -34.63 -3.84
C THR A 79 -6.53 -33.39 -3.53
N ILE A 80 -7.13 -32.40 -2.88
CA ILE A 80 -6.42 -31.18 -2.46
C ILE A 80 -5.64 -31.48 -1.19
N THR A 81 -4.31 -31.38 -1.25
CA THR A 81 -3.40 -31.55 -0.10
C THR A 81 -3.00 -30.21 0.52
N THR A 82 -2.97 -29.14 -0.27
CA THR A 82 -2.71 -27.77 0.18
C THR A 82 -3.78 -26.87 -0.40
N ALA A 83 -4.76 -26.51 0.43
CA ALA A 83 -5.95 -25.80 -0.02
C ALA A 83 -5.77 -24.28 -0.10
N ALA A 84 -4.79 -23.70 0.60
CA ALA A 84 -4.67 -22.25 0.73
C ALA A 84 -3.23 -21.76 0.57
N ALA A 85 -3.09 -20.60 -0.06
CA ALA A 85 -1.85 -19.84 -0.14
C ALA A 85 -2.14 -18.36 0.14
N ASN A 86 -1.29 -17.72 0.96
CA ASN A 86 -1.44 -16.31 1.31
C ASN A 86 -0.64 -15.42 0.35
N GLY A 87 -1.15 -14.23 0.08
CA GLY A 87 -0.48 -13.14 -0.61
C GLY A 87 -0.63 -11.84 0.17
N VAL A 88 0.22 -10.87 -0.14
CA VAL A 88 0.19 -9.52 0.41
C VAL A 88 0.26 -8.54 -0.75
N ILE A 89 -0.65 -7.58 -0.78
CA ILE A 89 -0.56 -6.37 -1.58
C ILE A 89 0.30 -5.41 -0.75
N VAL A 90 1.52 -5.17 -1.22
CA VAL A 90 2.46 -4.27 -0.56
C VAL A 90 2.13 -2.86 -0.99
N ASN A 91 1.88 -1.97 -0.05
CA ASN A 91 1.64 -0.57 -0.33
C ASN A 91 2.94 0.07 -0.84
N ASP A 92 2.94 0.52 -2.09
CA ASP A 92 4.01 1.30 -2.71
C ASP A 92 3.71 2.81 -2.74
N ASP A 93 2.57 3.23 -2.19
CA ASP A 93 2.19 4.62 -2.09
C ASP A 93 2.82 5.33 -0.90
N SER A 94 3.43 6.49 -1.17
CA SER A 94 3.95 7.35 -0.11
C SER A 94 2.80 8.04 0.63
N SER A 95 2.74 7.89 1.95
CA SER A 95 1.75 8.50 2.86
C SER A 95 1.72 10.03 2.91
N GLY A 96 2.41 10.72 1.99
CA GLY A 96 2.48 12.16 2.02
C GLY A 96 3.04 12.80 0.76
N GLY A 97 2.70 12.36 -0.45
CA GLY A 97 3.01 13.13 -1.67
C GLY A 97 4.45 13.61 -1.80
N GLY A 98 5.43 12.79 -1.39
CA GLY A 98 6.86 13.11 -1.40
C GLY A 98 7.42 13.83 -0.15
N PHE A 99 6.62 14.09 0.89
CA PHE A 99 7.12 14.67 2.14
C PHE A 99 8.00 13.65 2.88
N ALA A 100 9.30 13.88 2.90
CA ALA A 100 10.30 13.07 3.60
C ALA A 100 11.44 13.96 4.13
N ILE A 101 12.19 13.50 5.13
CA ILE A 101 13.40 14.22 5.58
C ILE A 101 14.37 14.35 4.40
N GLY A 102 14.87 15.56 4.16
CA GLY A 102 15.68 15.92 3.01
C GLY A 102 14.89 16.41 1.79
N ALA A 103 13.56 16.26 1.76
CA ALA A 103 12.74 16.79 0.68
C ALA A 103 12.75 18.32 0.71
N THR A 104 12.84 18.93 -0.49
CA THR A 104 12.64 20.37 -0.66
C THR A 104 11.14 20.65 -0.72
N VAL A 105 10.70 21.63 0.06
CA VAL A 105 9.29 22.04 0.13
C VAL A 105 9.17 23.54 -0.01
N ALA A 106 8.01 24.00 -0.47
CA ALA A 106 7.62 25.39 -0.46
C ALA A 106 6.31 25.59 0.31
N THR A 107 6.15 26.72 0.98
CA THR A 107 4.87 27.08 1.60
C THR A 107 3.81 27.40 0.52
N THR A 108 2.61 26.85 0.65
CA THR A 108 1.49 27.10 -0.29
C THR A 108 0.73 28.39 0.00
N GLY A 109 1.08 29.07 1.09
CA GLY A 109 0.50 30.34 1.55
C GLY A 109 1.29 30.89 2.74
N ARG A 110 0.76 31.89 3.45
CA ARG A 110 1.37 32.33 4.72
C ARG A 110 1.28 31.20 5.75
N ALA A 111 2.42 30.64 6.14
CA ALA A 111 2.51 29.48 7.02
C ALA A 111 2.97 29.90 8.42
N ALA A 112 2.27 29.47 9.47
CA ALA A 112 2.73 29.64 10.84
C ALA A 112 3.82 28.62 11.16
N VAL A 113 4.89 29.10 11.81
CA VAL A 113 6.02 28.28 12.26
C VAL A 113 5.97 28.16 13.78
N HIS A 114 6.11 26.94 14.29
CA HIS A 114 5.97 26.60 15.71
C HIS A 114 7.23 25.88 16.23
N GLU A 115 7.60 26.12 17.49
CA GLU A 115 8.58 25.32 18.23
C GLU A 115 8.17 25.19 19.70
N PRO A 116 8.21 23.98 20.30
CA PRO A 116 8.41 22.66 19.66
C PRO A 116 7.21 22.26 18.78
N LEU A 117 7.12 20.99 18.35
CA LEU A 117 5.92 20.46 17.69
C LEU A 117 4.67 20.80 18.50
N SER A 118 3.68 21.46 17.89
CA SER A 118 2.46 21.98 18.55
C SER A 118 2.66 23.05 19.64
N GLY A 119 3.88 23.57 19.78
CA GLY A 119 4.24 24.64 20.71
C GLY A 119 3.72 26.02 20.28
N PRO A 120 4.11 27.09 20.99
CA PRO A 120 3.76 28.45 20.58
C PRO A 120 4.26 28.75 19.16
N ARG A 121 3.52 29.59 18.46
CA ARG A 121 3.94 30.13 17.17
C ARG A 121 5.13 31.06 17.40
N ILE A 122 6.25 30.76 16.78
CA ILE A 122 7.48 31.55 16.85
C ILE A 122 7.64 32.49 15.65
N GLY A 123 6.88 32.26 14.58
CA GLY A 123 6.79 33.23 13.49
C GLY A 123 5.94 32.77 12.30
N VAL A 124 6.25 33.35 11.13
CA VAL A 124 5.51 33.16 9.88
C VAL A 124 6.46 33.13 8.72
N GLN A 125 6.27 32.19 7.82
CA GLN A 125 6.87 32.20 6.50
C GLN A 125 5.87 32.77 5.48
N PRO A 126 6.29 33.68 4.58
CA PRO A 126 5.46 34.11 3.46
C PRO A 126 5.17 32.93 2.52
N SER A 127 4.23 33.11 1.58
CA SER A 127 3.95 32.12 0.54
C SER A 127 5.17 31.90 -0.36
N GLY A 128 5.39 30.67 -0.80
CA GLY A 128 6.52 30.31 -1.68
C GLY A 128 7.87 30.26 -0.97
N SER A 129 7.91 30.31 0.37
CA SER A 129 9.15 30.18 1.12
C SER A 129 9.66 28.75 1.00
N ILE A 130 10.88 28.58 0.50
CA ILE A 130 11.50 27.28 0.25
C ILE A 130 12.32 26.85 1.47
N GLY A 131 12.25 25.57 1.80
CA GLY A 131 13.07 24.95 2.83
C GLY A 131 13.23 23.45 2.64
N VAL A 132 14.04 22.85 3.50
CA VAL A 132 14.27 21.40 3.54
C VAL A 132 13.62 20.83 4.79
N ILE A 133 12.94 19.70 4.64
CA ILE A 133 12.40 18.98 5.80
C ILE A 133 13.56 18.37 6.59
N VAL A 134 13.66 18.70 7.87
CA VAL A 134 14.71 18.20 8.78
C VAL A 134 14.18 17.28 9.88
N ALA A 135 12.87 17.25 10.13
CA ALA A 135 12.25 16.28 11.02
C ALA A 135 10.74 16.10 10.73
N GLY A 136 10.19 14.97 11.17
CA GLY A 136 8.77 14.61 11.01
C GLY A 136 8.57 13.23 10.37
N PRO A 137 7.32 12.82 10.13
CA PRO A 137 6.10 13.56 10.45
C PRO A 137 5.83 13.59 11.95
N GLY A 138 5.50 14.77 12.48
CA GLY A 138 4.91 14.94 13.81
C GLY A 138 3.40 15.01 13.70
N SER A 139 2.66 14.38 14.62
CA SER A 139 1.19 14.47 14.65
C SER A 139 0.71 15.14 15.92
N HIS A 140 -0.18 16.14 15.78
CA HIS A 140 -0.87 16.76 16.91
C HIS A 140 -2.30 17.14 16.53
N SER A 141 -3.27 16.71 17.35
CA SER A 141 -4.71 16.91 17.12
C SER A 141 -5.15 16.52 15.70
N GLY A 142 -4.66 15.37 15.20
CA GLY A 142 -4.98 14.87 13.86
C GLY A 142 -4.38 15.67 12.70
N THR A 143 -3.48 16.63 12.97
CA THR A 143 -2.77 17.39 11.94
C THR A 143 -1.33 16.87 11.83
N THR A 144 -0.88 16.59 10.61
CA THR A 144 0.53 16.28 10.30
C THR A 144 1.37 17.55 10.19
N TRP A 145 2.57 17.52 10.77
CA TRP A 145 3.53 18.61 10.79
C TRP A 145 4.92 18.11 10.37
N TRP A 146 5.69 19.00 9.75
CA TRP A 146 7.07 18.80 9.36
C TRP A 146 7.91 19.94 9.90
N ARG A 147 9.08 19.62 10.47
CA ARG A 147 10.06 20.63 10.82
C ARG A 147 10.84 21.00 9.57
N VAL A 148 10.80 22.26 9.19
CA VAL A 148 11.43 22.77 7.97
C VAL A 148 12.53 23.76 8.36
N ASP A 149 13.71 23.54 7.78
CA ASP A 149 14.82 24.49 7.74
C ASP A 149 14.64 25.34 6.48
N PHE A 150 14.16 26.58 6.65
CA PHE A 150 13.85 27.48 5.55
C PHE A 150 15.11 28.21 5.10
N ALA A 151 15.26 28.40 3.78
CA ALA A 151 16.38 29.16 3.23
C ALA A 151 16.45 30.60 3.77
N THR A 152 15.31 31.15 4.19
CA THR A 152 15.20 32.46 4.83
C THR A 152 14.09 32.45 5.88
N GLY A 153 14.24 33.25 6.94
CA GLY A 153 13.21 33.44 7.96
C GLY A 153 13.38 32.52 9.16
N VAL A 154 12.26 32.13 9.78
CA VAL A 154 12.26 31.28 10.97
C VAL A 154 12.03 29.82 10.61
N ASP A 155 12.83 28.95 11.21
CA ASP A 155 12.72 27.49 11.07
C ASP A 155 11.82 26.91 12.14
N GLY A 156 11.22 25.76 11.85
CA GLY A 156 10.43 25.04 12.83
C GLY A 156 9.30 24.22 12.21
N TRP A 157 8.35 23.83 13.05
CA TRP A 157 7.25 22.97 12.67
C TRP A 157 6.18 23.73 11.90
N VAL A 158 5.85 23.22 10.72
CA VAL A 158 4.80 23.73 9.81
C VAL A 158 3.85 22.59 9.46
N ARG A 159 2.55 22.89 9.36
CA ARG A 159 1.53 21.89 8.99
C ARG A 159 1.77 21.41 7.55
N GLN A 160 1.67 20.10 7.31
CA GLN A 160 1.81 19.53 5.96
C GLN A 160 0.90 20.20 4.93
N LYS A 161 -0.36 20.50 5.30
CA LYS A 161 -1.32 21.19 4.43
C LYS A 161 -0.90 22.60 3.97
N SER A 162 0.11 23.18 4.62
CA SER A 162 0.67 24.49 4.29
C SER A 162 1.94 24.38 3.47
N LEU A 163 2.32 23.17 3.05
CA LEU A 163 3.50 22.87 2.27
C LEU A 163 3.12 22.15 0.97
N ALA A 164 4.00 22.24 -0.01
CA ALA A 164 4.03 21.41 -1.20
C ALA A 164 5.48 20.97 -1.45
N VAL A 165 5.69 19.71 -1.79
CA VAL A 165 7.00 19.20 -2.24
C VAL A 165 7.36 19.86 -3.58
N GLN A 166 8.64 20.14 -3.80
CA GLN A 166 9.18 20.73 -5.02
C GLN A 166 9.94 19.70 -5.86
#